data_AF-A0A1Y2WKK4-F1
#
_entry.id   AF-A0A1Y2WKK4-F1
#
_cell.length_a   1.000
_cell.length_b   1.000
_cell.length_c   1.000
_cell.angle_alpha   90.00
_cell.angle_beta   90.00
_cell.angle_gamma   90.00
#
_symmetry.space_group_name_H-M   'P 1'
#
loop_
_entity.id
_entity.type
_entity.pdbx_description
1 polymer ?
#
loop_
_entity_poly.entity_id
_entity_poly.type
_entity_poly.pdbx_seq_one_letter_code
_entity_poly.pdbx_strand_id
1 'polypeptide(L)'
;MDEIIDPNYTHPLLEKSKLTKAEKLELDSFLSQKELQENILGLALVYSNVPSFYIPVQLDFRGRLNCVAEYLNYQSNSLAKSLLLFSKGEKIKKTDVQALDYLKLHGANCFGLDKKSVVERLA
;
A
#
# COMPACT_ATOMS: atom_id res chain seq x y z
N MET A 1 -3.41 10.34 0.23
CA MET A 1 -2.44 9.42 0.85
C MET A 1 -3.20 8.86 2.04
N ASP A 2 -3.57 7.58 2.01
CA ASP A 2 -4.30 7.00 3.15
C ASP A 2 -3.37 7.10 4.36
N GLU A 3 -3.76 7.88 5.36
CA GLU A 3 -2.96 8.06 6.57
C GLU A 3 -2.88 6.72 7.30
N ILE A 4 -1.66 6.24 7.55
CA ILE A 4 -1.43 5.05 8.38
C ILE A 4 -1.88 5.40 9.79
N ILE A 5 -2.76 4.58 10.37
CA ILE A 5 -3.28 4.78 11.72
C ILE A 5 -2.12 4.54 12.69
N ASP A 6 -1.85 5.52 13.56
CA ASP A 6 -0.85 5.36 14.62
C ASP A 6 -1.23 4.15 15.52
N PRO A 7 -0.33 3.17 15.73
CA PRO A 7 -0.61 2.03 16.59
C PRO A 7 -0.97 2.40 18.03
N ASN A 8 -0.53 3.58 18.51
CA ASN A 8 -0.84 4.07 19.85
C ASN A 8 -2.14 4.89 19.90
N TYR A 9 -2.73 5.21 18.75
CA TYR A 9 -3.98 5.95 18.70
C TYR A 9 -5.15 5.07 19.15
N THR A 10 -5.90 5.59 20.13
CA THR A 10 -7.15 5.01 20.61
C THR A 10 -8.29 5.96 20.27
N HIS A 11 -9.27 5.47 19.52
CA HIS A 11 -10.40 6.28 19.10
C HIS A 11 -11.24 6.68 20.34
N PRO A 12 -11.55 7.97 20.57
CA PRO A 12 -12.27 8.42 21.77
C PRO A 12 -13.63 7.74 22.00
N LEU A 13 -14.30 7.37 20.91
CA LEU A 13 -15.60 6.67 20.96
C LEU A 13 -15.53 5.25 21.55
N LEU A 14 -14.34 4.65 21.69
CA LEU A 14 -14.18 3.34 22.33
C LEU A 14 -14.48 3.39 23.84
N GLU A 15 -14.22 4.52 24.49
CA GLU A 15 -14.45 4.70 25.93
C GLU A 15 -15.88 5.15 26.24
N LYS A 16 -16.67 5.46 25.22
CA LYS A 16 -18.03 5.99 25.38
C LYS A 16 -19.03 4.86 25.63
N SER A 17 -19.78 4.95 26.74
CA SER A 17 -20.74 3.92 27.15
C SER A 17 -21.99 3.80 26.26
N LYS A 18 -22.40 4.89 25.60
CA LYS A 18 -23.53 4.91 24.66
C LYS A 18 -23.19 5.75 23.44
N LEU A 19 -23.33 5.13 22.26
CA LEU A 19 -23.06 5.75 20.98
C LEU A 19 -24.37 6.11 20.29
N THR A 20 -24.41 7.27 19.66
CA THR A 20 -25.43 7.58 18.66
C THR A 20 -25.21 6.75 17.39
N LYS A 21 -26.20 6.71 16.49
CA LYS A 21 -26.06 5.99 15.21
C LYS A 21 -24.89 6.51 14.36
N ALA A 22 -24.69 7.83 14.34
CA ALA A 22 -23.60 8.46 13.58
C ALA A 22 -22.23 8.09 14.15
N GLU A 23 -22.08 8.20 15.47
CA GLU A 23 -20.84 7.83 16.18
C GLU A 23 -20.51 6.34 16.02
N LYS A 24 -21.54 5.48 16.00
CA LYS A 24 -21.32 4.06 15.73
C LYS A 24 -20.78 3.84 14.31
N LEU A 25 -21.36 4.48 13.30
CA LEU A 25 -20.89 4.36 11.91
C LEU A 25 -19.46 4.87 11.75
N GLU A 26 -19.12 5.97 12.41
CA GLU A 26 -17.76 6.51 12.43
C GLU A 26 -16.78 5.52 13.07
N LEU A 27 -17.12 4.99 14.24
CA LEU A 27 -16.29 4.01 14.94
C LEU A 27 -16.13 2.72 14.11
N ASP A 28 -17.20 2.21 13.52
CA ASP A 28 -17.17 1.02 12.67
C ASP A 28 -16.25 1.23 11.45
N SER A 29 -16.30 2.42 10.83
CA SER A 29 -15.40 2.79 9.74
C SER A 29 -13.93 2.84 10.19
N PHE A 30 -13.66 3.45 11.34
CA PHE A 30 -12.30 3.51 11.91
C PHE A 30 -11.76 2.11 12.22
N LEU A 31 -12.57 1.27 12.90
CA LEU A 31 -12.18 -0.09 13.27
C LEU A 31 -11.90 -0.96 12.03
N SER A 32 -12.72 -0.83 10.99
CA SER A 32 -12.50 -1.54 9.72
C SER A 32 -11.18 -1.16 9.07
N GLN A 33 -10.82 0.13 9.06
CA GLN A 33 -9.53 0.59 8.53
C GLN A 33 -8.36 0.09 9.37
N LYS A 34 -8.50 0.12 10.70
CA LYS A 34 -7.49 -0.40 11.63
C LYS A 34 -7.26 -1.90 11.45
N GLU A 35 -8.32 -2.69 11.36
CA GLU A 35 -8.25 -4.13 11.12
C GLU A 35 -7.56 -4.45 9.78
N LEU A 36 -7.90 -3.72 8.72
CA LEU A 36 -7.24 -3.86 7.42
C LEU A 36 -5.73 -3.60 7.52
N GLN A 37 -5.33 -2.52 8.20
CA GLN A 37 -3.92 -2.20 8.42
C GLN A 37 -3.20 -3.30 9.23
N GLU A 38 -3.81 -3.76 10.32
CA GLU A 38 -3.23 -4.80 11.18
C GLU A 38 -3.06 -6.13 10.44
N ASN A 39 -4.03 -6.53 9.61
CA ASN A 39 -3.92 -7.74 8.78
C ASN A 39 -2.78 -7.63 7.75
N ILE A 40 -2.62 -6.48 7.09
CA ILE A 40 -1.52 -6.24 6.14
C ILE A 40 -0.16 -6.33 6.86
N LEU A 41 -0.01 -5.63 7.99
CA LEU A 41 1.25 -5.61 8.75
C LEU A 41 1.56 -6.98 9.36
N GLY A 42 0.54 -7.69 9.86
CA GLY A 42 0.68 -9.04 10.41
C GLY A 42 1.19 -10.03 9.37
N LEU A 43 0.61 -10.03 8.16
CA LEU A 43 1.12 -10.86 7.06
C LEU A 43 2.54 -10.43 6.65
N ALA A 44 2.81 -9.14 6.53
CA ALA A 44 4.15 -8.67 6.18
C ALA A 44 5.20 -9.13 7.20
N LEU A 45 4.86 -9.15 8.49
CA LEU A 45 5.71 -9.68 9.54
C LEU A 45 5.95 -11.20 9.39
N VAL A 46 4.90 -11.98 9.12
CA VAL A 46 5.02 -13.44 8.89
C VAL A 46 5.95 -13.73 7.70
N TYR A 47 5.82 -12.96 6.62
CA TYR A 47 6.63 -13.12 5.41
C TYR A 47 7.99 -12.40 5.46
N SER A 48 8.31 -11.66 6.52
CA SER A 48 9.53 -10.83 6.61
C SER A 48 10.83 -11.60 6.42
N ASN A 49 10.85 -12.88 6.79
CA ASN A 49 12.01 -13.76 6.66
C ASN A 49 11.88 -14.77 5.50
N VAL A 50 10.89 -14.59 4.62
CA VAL A 50 10.71 -15.42 3.43
C VAL A 50 11.46 -14.76 2.26
N PRO A 51 12.48 -15.42 1.66
CA PRO A 51 13.31 -14.81 0.62
C PRO A 51 12.53 -14.37 -0.63
N SER A 52 11.49 -15.13 -0.99
CA SER A 52 10.60 -14.82 -2.10
C SER A 52 9.32 -15.64 -1.98
N PHE A 53 8.20 -15.09 -2.41
CA PHE A 53 6.92 -15.79 -2.50
C PHE A 53 6.20 -15.42 -3.80
N TYR A 54 5.14 -16.17 -4.11
CA TYR A 54 4.31 -15.97 -5.29
C TYR A 54 2.92 -15.54 -4.87
N ILE A 55 2.32 -14.62 -5.62
CA ILE A 55 0.93 -14.18 -5.42
C ILE A 55 0.07 -14.85 -6.49
N PRO A 56 -0.88 -15.74 -6.12
CA PRO A 56 -1.79 -16.35 -7.08
C PRO A 56 -2.73 -15.29 -7.68
N VAL A 57 -3.03 -15.45 -8.97
CA VAL A 57 -3.91 -14.55 -9.72
C VAL A 57 -5.03 -15.33 -10.41
N GLN A 58 -6.19 -14.70 -10.54
CA GLN A 58 -7.35 -15.24 -11.23
C GLN A 58 -7.81 -14.28 -12.33
N LEU A 59 -8.31 -14.84 -13.43
CA LEU A 59 -8.96 -14.07 -14.50
C LEU A 59 -10.44 -13.87 -14.20
N ASP A 60 -10.92 -12.63 -14.29
CA ASP A 60 -12.36 -12.36 -14.33
C ASP A 60 -12.95 -12.60 -15.73
N PHE A 61 -14.28 -12.49 -15.85
CA PHE A 61 -15.01 -12.68 -17.12
C PHE A 61 -14.60 -11.70 -18.23
N ARG A 62 -13.87 -10.63 -17.89
CA ARG A 62 -13.36 -9.61 -18.82
C ARG A 62 -11.89 -9.85 -19.17
N GLY A 63 -11.28 -10.92 -18.65
CA GLY A 63 -9.88 -11.25 -18.86
C GLY A 63 -8.90 -10.42 -18.02
N ARG A 64 -9.35 -9.76 -16.95
CA ARG A 64 -8.43 -9.04 -16.06
C ARG A 64 -7.81 -9.99 -15.04
N LEU A 65 -6.51 -9.86 -14.81
CA LEU A 65 -5.80 -10.57 -13.76
C LEU A 65 -6.00 -9.86 -12.42
N ASN A 66 -6.56 -10.57 -11.45
CA ASN A 66 -6.77 -10.10 -10.09
C ASN A 66 -5.99 -10.95 -9.10
N CYS A 67 -5.32 -10.31 -8.14
CA CYS A 67 -4.69 -11.03 -7.02
C CYS A 67 -5.76 -11.76 -6.21
N VAL A 68 -5.54 -13.06 -5.96
CA VAL A 68 -6.42 -13.87 -5.10
C VAL A 68 -6.03 -13.72 -3.63
N ALA A 69 -4.74 -13.50 -3.35
CA ALA A 69 -4.26 -13.31 -1.97
C ALA A 69 -4.86 -12.06 -1.34
N GLU A 70 -5.44 -12.20 -0.16
CA GLU A 70 -6.03 -11.08 0.59
C GLU A 70 -4.95 -10.23 1.26
N TYR A 71 -5.28 -8.95 1.51
CA TYR A 71 -4.48 -7.97 2.24
C TYR A 71 -3.12 -7.63 1.62
N LEU A 72 -2.12 -8.52 1.71
CA LEU A 72 -0.75 -8.28 1.27
C LEU A 72 -0.53 -8.75 -0.17
N ASN A 73 -0.84 -7.88 -1.13
CA ASN A 73 -0.59 -8.12 -2.56
C ASN A 73 -0.36 -6.81 -3.33
N TYR A 74 0.15 -6.89 -4.57
CA TYR A 74 0.53 -5.72 -5.37
C TYR A 74 -0.64 -4.91 -5.96
N GLN A 75 -1.88 -5.43 -5.88
CA GLN A 75 -3.10 -4.73 -6.30
C GLN A 75 -3.91 -4.15 -5.12
N SER A 76 -3.49 -4.40 -3.89
CA SER A 76 -4.14 -3.94 -2.66
C SER A 76 -3.96 -2.43 -2.45
N ASN A 77 -4.14 -1.91 -1.23
CA ASN A 77 -3.97 -0.49 -0.94
C ASN A 77 -2.49 -0.04 -0.96
N SER A 78 -2.27 1.25 -0.74
CA SER A 78 -0.93 1.86 -0.78
C SER A 78 0.03 1.27 0.26
N LEU A 79 -0.47 0.96 1.46
CA LEU A 79 0.32 0.33 2.53
C LEU A 79 0.84 -1.03 2.08
N ALA A 80 -0.03 -1.93 1.62
CA ALA A 80 0.36 -3.26 1.16
C ALA A 80 1.38 -3.20 0.01
N LYS A 81 1.19 -2.31 -0.98
CA LYS A 81 2.14 -2.13 -2.09
C LYS A 81 3.51 -1.69 -1.61
N SER A 82 3.58 -0.78 -0.64
CA SER A 82 4.85 -0.23 -0.12
C SER A 82 5.70 -1.27 0.61
N LEU A 83 5.08 -2.34 1.12
CA LEU A 83 5.76 -3.42 1.84
C LEU A 83 6.32 -4.51 0.90
N LEU A 84 6.01 -4.44 -0.39
CA LEU A 84 6.42 -5.43 -1.37
C LEU A 84 7.58 -4.93 -2.23
N LEU A 85 8.57 -5.79 -2.42
CA LEU A 85 9.69 -5.57 -3.35
C LEU A 85 9.73 -6.69 -4.37
N PHE A 86 10.30 -6.41 -5.54
CA PHE A 86 10.65 -7.47 -6.48
C PHE A 86 11.69 -8.40 -5.83
N SER A 87 11.42 -9.71 -5.84
CA SER A 87 12.34 -10.70 -5.25
C SER A 87 13.69 -10.77 -5.98
N LYS A 88 13.69 -10.41 -7.27
CA LYS A 88 14.89 -10.24 -8.08
C LYS A 88 15.06 -8.76 -8.39
N GLY A 89 15.92 -8.10 -7.60
CA GLY A 89 16.34 -6.73 -7.86
C GLY A 89 17.41 -6.66 -8.95
N GLU A 90 17.45 -5.55 -9.67
CA GLU A 90 18.49 -5.25 -10.67
C GLU A 90 19.30 -4.02 -10.24
N LYS A 91 20.60 -3.99 -10.58
CA LYS A 91 21.49 -2.88 -10.22
C LYS A 91 21.37 -1.74 -11.22
N ILE A 92 20.99 -0.55 -10.74
CA ILE A 92 21.05 0.68 -11.53
C ILE A 92 22.48 1.24 -11.46
N LYS A 93 23.17 1.28 -12.61
CA LYS A 93 24.50 1.90 -12.70
C LYS A 93 24.33 3.41 -12.76
N LYS A 94 25.23 4.17 -12.13
CA LYS A 94 25.23 5.64 -12.21
C LYS A 94 25.40 6.17 -13.64
N THR A 95 26.01 5.38 -14.51
CA THR A 95 26.17 5.67 -15.94
C THR A 95 24.90 5.43 -16.76
N ASP A 96 23.93 4.70 -16.20
CA ASP A 96 22.65 4.41 -16.85
C ASP A 96 21.65 5.52 -16.52
N VAL A 97 21.72 6.60 -17.30
CA VAL A 97 20.89 7.79 -17.12
C VAL A 97 19.41 7.45 -17.26
N GLN A 98 19.05 6.54 -18.17
CA GLN A 98 17.65 6.16 -18.41
C GLN A 98 17.06 5.45 -17.18
N ALA A 99 17.77 4.49 -16.60
CA ALA A 99 17.31 3.81 -15.39
C ALA A 99 17.19 4.78 -14.20
N LEU A 100 18.12 5.72 -14.06
CA LEU A 100 18.03 6.78 -13.04
C LEU A 100 16.82 7.70 -13.26
N ASP A 101 16.52 8.08 -14.49
CA ASP A 101 15.40 8.95 -14.81
C ASP A 101 14.06 8.25 -14.55
N TYR A 102 13.93 6.96 -14.84
CA TYR A 102 12.75 6.19 -14.43
C TYR A 102 12.55 6.18 -12.91
N LEU A 103 13.63 6.04 -12.14
CA LEU A 103 13.55 6.07 -10.68
C LEU A 103 13.14 7.45 -10.15
N LYS A 104 13.70 8.54 -10.72
CA LYS A 104 13.29 9.92 -10.39
C LYS A 104 11.83 10.17 -10.72
N LEU A 105 11.40 9.76 -11.92
CA LEU A 105 10.01 9.88 -12.35
C LEU A 105 9.05 9.14 -11.42
N HIS A 106 9.42 7.92 -11.00
CA HIS A 106 8.63 7.17 -10.04
C HIS A 106 8.48 7.94 -8.71
N GLY A 107 9.57 8.49 -8.18
CA GLY A 107 9.54 9.33 -6.98
C GLY A 107 8.65 10.57 -7.14
N ALA A 108 8.79 11.30 -8.24
CA ALA A 108 7.97 12.49 -8.53
C ALA A 108 6.48 12.14 -8.66
N ASN A 109 6.15 11.01 -9.28
CA ASN A 109 4.77 10.52 -9.38
C ASN A 109 4.20 10.17 -8.00
N CYS A 110 4.96 9.47 -7.17
CA CYS A 110 4.55 9.13 -5.80
C CYS A 110 4.36 10.37 -4.92
N PHE A 111 5.09 11.45 -5.19
CA PHE A 111 4.92 12.74 -4.51
C PHE A 111 3.67 13.53 -4.97
N GLY A 112 3.05 13.16 -6.10
CA GLY A 112 1.87 13.85 -6.64
C GLY A 112 2.18 14.88 -7.75
N LEU A 113 3.34 14.78 -8.40
CA LEU A 113 3.69 15.59 -9.59
C LEU A 113 3.39 14.86 -10.90
N ASP A 114 2.57 13.81 -10.87
CA ASP A 114 2.26 12.91 -11.98
C ASP A 114 1.66 13.63 -13.20
N LYS A 115 1.01 14.78 -12.99
CA LYS A 115 0.41 15.62 -14.03
C LYS A 115 1.39 16.58 -14.70
N LYS A 116 2.60 16.77 -14.15
CA LYS A 116 3.63 17.61 -14.76
C LYS A 116 4.28 16.90 -15.95
N SER A 117 4.90 17.68 -16.84
CA SER A 117 5.68 17.11 -17.94
C SER A 117 6.85 16.26 -17.41
N VAL A 118 7.37 15.37 -18.27
CA VAL A 118 8.53 14.53 -17.91
C VAL A 118 9.74 15.39 -17.54
N VAL A 119 9.96 16.49 -18.27
CA VAL A 119 11.07 17.43 -18.00
C VAL A 119 10.94 18.07 -16.62
N GLU A 120 9.75 18.54 -16.25
CA GLU A 120 9.51 19.16 -14.94
C GLU A 120 9.61 18.16 -13.76
N ARG A 121 9.38 16.88 -14.00
CA ARG A 121 9.56 15.82 -12.99
C ARG A 121 11.02 15.38 -12.82
N LEU A 122 11.87 15.67 -13.82
CA LEU A 122 13.29 15.31 -13.82
C LEU A 122 14.22 16.47 -13.42
N ALA A 123 13.68 17.69 -13.37
CA ALA A 123 14.35 18.91 -12.92
C ALA A 123 14.61 18.91 -11.41
#